data_AF-D3DBK4-F1
#
_entry.id   AF-D3DBK4-F1
#
_cell.length_a   1.000
_cell.length_b   1.000
_cell.length_c   1.000
_cell.angle_alpha   90.00
_cell.angle_beta   90.00
_cell.angle_gamma   90.00
#
_symmetry.space_group_name_H-M   'P 1'
#
loop_
_entity.id
_entity.type
_entity.pdbx_description
1 polymer ?
#
loop_
_entity_poly.entity_id
_entity_poly.type
_entity_poly.pdbx_seq_one_letter_code
_entity_poly.pdbx_strand_id
1 'polypeptide(L)'
;MHGMIDCTVAGFVSQRVHIRDLRSRSGIWASIPLGLRLPDQITSEGVREGKMRYFTVKAYDRLAEQVRDASLNIADWLIIRVADVQPNIWNDRETGRPRAGIDLIAASIEFRPERDRVEQFTAGLTAAR
;
A
#
# COMPACT_ATOMS: atom_id res chain seq x y z
N MET A 1 15.98 17.05 11.86
CA MET A 1 15.10 16.32 12.80
C MET A 1 15.22 14.84 12.45
N HIS A 2 15.95 14.04 13.23
CA HIS A 2 16.10 12.60 12.99
C HIS A 2 15.01 11.85 13.77
N GLY A 3 13.80 11.83 13.21
CA GLY A 3 12.70 11.03 13.74
C GLY A 3 12.74 9.64 13.09
N MET A 4 12.73 8.59 13.90
CA MET A 4 12.52 7.22 13.42
C MET A 4 11.02 7.05 13.15
N ILE A 5 10.65 6.68 11.93
CA ILE A 5 9.26 6.30 11.60
C ILE A 5 9.19 4.78 11.72
N ASP A 6 8.58 4.26 12.79
CA ASP A 6 8.22 2.84 12.90
C ASP A 6 6.73 2.71 12.60
N CYS A 7 6.41 2.46 11.33
CA CYS A 7 5.04 2.35 10.85
C CYS A 7 4.87 1.08 10.03
N THR A 8 3.72 0.42 10.23
CA THR A 8 3.27 -0.69 9.38
C THR A 8 1.96 -0.30 8.72
N VAL A 9 1.89 -0.48 7.41
CA VAL A 9 0.68 -0.23 6.62
C VAL A 9 0.24 -1.55 6.01
N ALA A 10 -1.06 -1.83 6.11
CA ALA A 10 -1.67 -2.97 5.44
C ALA A 10 -2.75 -2.46 4.49
N GLY A 11 -2.91 -3.10 3.33
CA GLY A 11 -3.88 -2.70 2.32
C GLY A 11 -3.83 -3.59 1.09
N PHE A 12 -4.66 -3.27 0.11
CA PHE A 12 -4.75 -4.01 -1.15
C PHE A 12 -4.06 -3.26 -2.29
N VAL A 13 -3.54 -3.98 -3.27
CA VAL A 13 -3.01 -3.40 -4.51
C VAL A 13 -4.15 -2.76 -5.28
N SER A 14 -4.15 -1.42 -5.38
CA SER A 14 -5.28 -0.68 -5.94
C SER A 14 -5.18 -0.49 -7.46
N GLN A 15 -3.98 -0.62 -8.02
CA GLN A 15 -3.71 -0.47 -9.45
C GLN A 15 -2.50 -1.34 -9.83
N ARG A 16 -2.24 -1.47 -11.13
CA ARG A 16 -1.11 -2.24 -11.65
C ARG A 16 0.22 -1.76 -11.06
N VAL A 17 1.02 -2.71 -10.55
CA VAL A 17 2.38 -2.45 -10.06
C VAL A 17 3.30 -2.06 -11.21
N HIS A 18 4.14 -1.06 -11.00
CA HIS A 18 5.15 -0.63 -11.97
C HIS A 18 6.54 -1.02 -11.51
N ILE A 19 7.26 -1.81 -12.31
CA ILE A 19 8.65 -2.19 -12.05
C ILE A 19 9.53 -1.60 -13.15
N ARG A 20 10.63 -0.96 -12.77
CA ARG A 20 11.57 -0.33 -13.70
C ARG A 20 13.00 -0.37 -13.16
N ASP A 21 13.96 -0.22 -14.07
CA ASP A 21 15.34 0.03 -13.69
C ASP A 21 15.50 1.43 -13.07
N LEU A 22 16.44 1.55 -12.15
CA LEU A 22 16.85 2.84 -11.59
C LEU A 22 17.68 3.60 -12.64
N ARG A 23 17.29 4.85 -12.91
CA ARG A 23 17.90 5.63 -14.01
C ARG A 23 19.36 6.02 -13.79
N SER A 24 19.79 6.13 -12.53
CA SER A 24 21.08 6.72 -12.15
C SER A 24 22.07 5.72 -11.55
N ARG A 25 21.68 4.45 -11.37
CA ARG A 25 22.53 3.40 -10.82
C ARG A 25 22.04 2.02 -11.28
N SER A 26 22.91 1.02 -11.22
CA SER A 26 22.47 -0.37 -11.35
C SER A 26 21.49 -0.71 -10.21
N GLY A 27 20.36 -1.31 -10.55
CA GLY A 27 19.31 -1.69 -9.60
C GLY A 27 17.91 -1.51 -10.20
N ILE A 28 16.93 -2.08 -9.54
CA ILE A 28 15.52 -1.99 -9.94
C ILE A 28 14.68 -1.40 -8.81
N TRP A 29 13.51 -0.89 -9.16
CA TRP A 29 12.55 -0.43 -8.18
C TRP A 29 11.13 -0.79 -8.62
N ALA A 30 10.25 -0.95 -7.63
CA ALA A 30 8.83 -1.20 -7.83
C ALA A 30 8.00 -0.09 -7.17
N SER A 31 7.01 0.41 -7.89
CA SER A 31 5.94 1.29 -7.41
C SER A 31 4.68 0.46 -7.24
N ILE A 32 4.21 0.33 -6.01
CA ILE A 32 3.03 -0.45 -5.65
C ILE A 32 1.93 0.53 -5.19
N PRO A 33 0.90 0.77 -6.01
CA PRO A 33 -0.25 1.57 -5.60
C PRO A 33 -1.07 0.78 -4.57
N LEU A 34 -1.20 1.31 -3.36
CA LEU A 34 -1.87 0.67 -2.24
C LEU A 34 -3.17 1.42 -1.89
N GLY A 35 -4.26 0.68 -1.75
CA GLY A 35 -5.53 1.16 -1.22
C GLY A 35 -5.78 0.63 0.19
N LEU A 36 -6.28 1.48 1.06
CA LEU A 36 -6.72 1.11 2.41
C LEU A 36 -8.09 1.73 2.68
N ARG A 37 -9.07 0.89 3.00
CA ARG A 37 -10.36 1.29 3.53
C ARG A 37 -10.36 1.06 5.03
N LEU A 38 -10.34 2.14 5.81
CA LEU A 38 -10.57 2.06 7.25
C LEU A 38 -12.07 2.19 7.51
N PRO A 39 -12.66 1.39 8.40
CA PRO A 39 -13.98 1.69 8.95
C PRO A 39 -14.00 3.08 9.59
N ASP A 40 -15.07 3.82 9.37
CA ASP A 40 -15.26 5.13 10.02
C ASP A 40 -16.09 5.02 11.31
N GLN A 41 -17.07 4.11 11.35
CA GLN A 41 -17.94 3.88 12.48
C GLN A 41 -18.15 2.38 12.70
N ILE A 42 -18.01 1.95 13.94
CA ILE A 42 -18.42 0.63 14.40
C ILE A 42 -19.66 0.85 15.26
N THR A 43 -20.82 0.40 14.78
CA THR A 43 -22.09 0.51 15.51
C THR A 43 -22.59 -0.89 15.88
N SER A 44 -23.60 -0.96 16.75
CA SER A 44 -24.30 -2.21 17.09
C SER A 44 -25.00 -2.87 15.89
N GLU A 45 -25.19 -2.12 14.79
CA GLU A 45 -25.83 -2.56 13.55
C GLU A 45 -24.82 -3.03 12.49
N GLY A 46 -23.53 -2.75 12.66
CA GLY A 46 -22.48 -3.19 11.75
C GLY A 46 -21.29 -2.24 11.65
N VAL A 47 -20.40 -2.55 10.72
CA VAL A 47 -19.22 -1.75 10.38
C VAL A 47 -19.54 -0.88 9.17
N ARG A 48 -19.50 0.45 9.33
CA ARG A 48 -19.67 1.36 8.21
C ARG A 48 -18.35 1.58 7.49
N GLU A 49 -18.43 1.60 6.16
CA GLU A 49 -17.27 1.80 5.31
C GLU A 49 -16.80 3.24 5.39
N GLY A 50 -15.57 3.44 5.85
CA GLY A 50 -14.97 4.76 5.88
C GLY A 50 -14.26 5.15 4.58
N LYS A 51 -13.58 6.30 4.63
CA LYS A 51 -12.93 6.90 3.47
C LYS A 51 -11.74 6.05 2.99
N MET A 52 -11.71 5.80 1.68
CA MET A 52 -10.55 5.24 1.00
C MET A 52 -9.31 6.14 1.12
N ARG A 53 -8.19 5.54 1.53
CA ARG A 53 -6.86 6.14 1.52
C ARG A 53 -6.01 5.43 0.47
N TYR A 54 -5.24 6.22 -0.27
CA TYR A 54 -4.34 5.71 -1.29
C TYR A 54 -2.91 6.14 -0.97
N PHE A 55 -1.98 5.21 -1.17
CA PHE A 55 -0.56 5.41 -0.94
C PHE A 55 0.22 4.84 -2.13
N THR A 56 1.42 5.36 -2.35
CA THR A 56 2.39 4.72 -3.22
C THR A 56 3.47 4.11 -2.35
N VAL A 57 3.70 2.81 -2.45
CA VAL A 57 4.81 2.14 -1.80
C VAL A 57 5.93 1.93 -2.80
N LYS A 58 7.14 2.29 -2.41
CA LYS A 58 8.36 2.07 -3.20
C LYS A 58 9.19 0.95 -2.57
N ALA A 59 9.51 -0.05 -3.38
CA ALA A 59 10.45 -1.11 -3.06
C ALA A 59 11.69 -0.95 -3.95
N TYR A 60 12.87 -1.24 -3.41
CA TYR A 60 14.13 -1.12 -4.13
C TYR A 60 14.91 -2.43 -4.12
N ASP A 61 15.69 -2.64 -5.17
CA ASP A 61 16.65 -3.72 -5.31
C ASP A 61 15.99 -5.08 -4.99
N ARG A 62 16.49 -5.80 -3.98
CA ARG A 62 15.96 -7.12 -3.59
C ARG A 62 14.45 -7.13 -3.33
N LEU A 63 13.89 -6.08 -2.72
CA LEU A 63 12.44 -6.04 -2.46
C LEU A 63 11.65 -5.85 -3.77
N ALA A 64 12.19 -5.08 -4.71
CA ALA A 64 11.56 -4.93 -6.02
C ALA A 64 11.63 -6.22 -6.86
N GLU A 65 12.69 -7.01 -6.71
CA GLU A 65 12.78 -8.35 -7.31
C GLU A 65 11.71 -9.28 -6.72
N GLN A 66 11.56 -9.30 -5.40
CA GLN A 66 10.49 -10.07 -4.74
C GLN A 66 9.09 -9.67 -5.23
N VAL A 67 8.85 -8.37 -5.42
CA VAL A 67 7.58 -7.87 -5.96
C VAL A 67 7.36 -8.32 -7.40
N ARG A 68 8.42 -8.34 -8.22
CA ARG A 68 8.37 -8.87 -9.59
C ARG A 68 8.01 -10.35 -9.59
N ASP A 69 8.67 -11.13 -8.73
CA ASP A 69 8.51 -12.58 -8.67
C ASP A 69 7.13 -12.97 -8.10
N ALA A 70 6.62 -12.20 -7.14
CA ALA A 70 5.29 -12.39 -6.55
C ALA A 70 4.13 -12.16 -7.54
N SER A 71 4.38 -11.52 -8.70
CA SER A 71 3.38 -11.33 -9.76
C SER A 71 2.05 -10.76 -9.27
N LEU A 72 2.12 -9.69 -8.46
CA LEU A 72 0.96 -9.11 -7.77
C LEU A 72 -0.16 -8.66 -8.72
N ASN A 73 -1.38 -9.04 -8.36
CA ASN A 73 -2.62 -8.64 -8.99
C ASN A 73 -3.30 -7.49 -8.24
N ILE A 74 -4.21 -6.81 -8.92
CA ILE A 74 -5.12 -5.86 -8.26
C ILE A 74 -5.96 -6.63 -7.24
N ALA A 75 -6.20 -6.01 -6.08
CA ALA A 75 -6.86 -6.56 -4.89
C ALA A 75 -5.99 -7.46 -4.00
N ASP A 76 -4.78 -7.86 -4.43
CA ASP A 76 -3.86 -8.62 -3.57
C ASP A 76 -3.55 -7.83 -2.30
N TRP A 77 -3.61 -8.49 -1.15
CA TRP A 77 -3.33 -7.87 0.14
C TRP A 77 -1.85 -7.92 0.48
N LEU A 78 -1.37 -6.83 1.08
CA LEU A 78 0.02 -6.64 1.50
C LEU A 78 0.08 -6.10 2.93
N ILE A 79 1.10 -6.50 3.67
CA ILE A 79 1.53 -5.84 4.92
C ILE A 79 2.94 -5.30 4.70
N ILE A 80 3.16 -4.04 5.02
CA ILE A 80 4.34 -3.30 4.62
C ILE A 80 4.92 -2.63 5.85
N ARG A 81 6.13 -3.01 6.23
CA ARG A 81 6.90 -2.24 7.21
C ARG A 81 7.55 -1.08 6.47
N VAL A 82 7.34 0.12 6.95
CA VAL A 82 7.83 1.35 6.32
C VAL A 82 9.18 1.73 6.92
N ALA A 83 10.21 1.85 6.09
CA ALA A 83 11.53 2.32 6.47
C ALA A 83 11.59 3.85 6.56
N ASP A 84 10.88 4.52 5.65
CA ASP A 84 10.92 5.98 5.49
C ASP A 84 9.65 6.47 4.79
N VAL A 85 9.31 7.75 4.99
CA VAL A 85 8.19 8.42 4.33
C VAL A 85 8.72 9.64 3.62
N GLN A 86 8.70 9.60 2.29
CA GLN A 86 9.29 10.64 1.46
C GLN A 86 8.21 11.52 0.85
N PRO A 87 8.27 12.86 1.03
CA PRO A 87 7.39 13.74 0.30
C PRO A 87 7.72 13.69 -1.19
N ASN A 88 6.70 13.72 -2.02
CA ASN A 88 6.82 13.72 -3.47
C ASN A 88 5.94 14.82 -4.07
N ILE A 89 6.46 15.52 -5.07
CA ILE A 89 5.74 16.53 -5.84
C ILE A 89 5.79 16.13 -7.30
N TRP A 90 4.63 16.06 -7.93
CA TRP A 90 4.50 15.75 -9.35
C TRP A 90 3.43 16.62 -9.99
N ASN A 91 3.51 16.80 -11.31
CA ASN A 91 2.42 17.42 -12.05
C ASN A 91 1.37 16.36 -12.38
N ASP A 92 0.12 16.66 -12.01
CA ASP A 92 -1.04 15.87 -12.37
C ASP A 92 -1.15 15.78 -13.90
N ARG A 93 -1.28 14.57 -14.44
CA ARG A 93 -1.29 14.39 -15.91
C ARG A 93 -2.56 14.92 -16.57
N GLU A 94 -3.69 14.95 -15.85
CA GLU A 94 -4.98 15.36 -16.39
C GLU A 94 -5.13 16.88 -16.36
N THR A 95 -4.75 17.50 -15.24
CA THR A 95 -4.98 18.92 -14.99
C THR A 95 -3.73 19.78 -15.17
N GLY A 96 -2.55 19.17 -15.30
CA GLY A 96 -1.25 19.86 -15.38
C GLY A 96 -0.83 20.55 -14.08
N ARG A 97 -1.66 20.49 -13.03
CA ARG A 97 -1.42 21.20 -11.77
C ARG A 97 -0.44 20.43 -10.88
N PRO A 98 0.41 21.13 -10.11
CA PRO A 98 1.27 20.46 -9.14
C PRO A 98 0.43 19.78 -8.06
N ARG A 99 0.81 18.56 -7.74
CA ARG A 99 0.26 17.73 -6.67
C ARG A 99 1.39 17.36 -5.74
N ALA A 100 1.05 17.26 -4.46
CA ALA A 100 1.95 16.76 -3.44
C ALA A 100 1.34 15.50 -2.82
N GLY A 101 2.21 14.62 -2.37
CA GLY A 101 1.85 13.41 -1.66
C GLY A 101 3.06 12.86 -0.92
N ILE A 102 2.91 11.63 -0.45
CA ILE A 102 3.97 10.89 0.21
C ILE A 102 4.14 9.54 -0.47
N ASP A 103 5.39 9.11 -0.59
CA ASP A 103 5.77 7.76 -0.94
C ASP A 103 6.23 7.04 0.33
N LEU A 104 5.73 5.84 0.54
CA LEU A 104 6.17 4.96 1.63
C LEU A 104 7.32 4.11 1.13
N ILE A 105 8.48 4.19 1.76
CA ILE A 105 9.64 3.37 1.39
C ILE A 105 9.56 2.07 2.18
N ALA A 106 9.50 0.93 1.49
CA ALA A 106 9.35 -0.36 2.14
C ALA A 106 10.67 -0.81 2.79
N ALA A 107 10.61 -1.18 4.08
CA ALA A 107 11.64 -1.96 4.77
C ALA A 107 11.46 -3.46 4.51
N SER A 108 10.21 -3.92 4.47
CA SER A 108 9.82 -5.30 4.16
C SER A 108 8.39 -5.35 3.64
N ILE A 109 8.08 -6.38 2.84
CA ILE A 109 6.75 -6.62 2.29
C ILE A 109 6.36 -8.06 2.58
N GLU A 110 5.19 -8.24 3.15
CA GLU A 110 4.55 -9.51 3.36
C GLU A 110 3.38 -9.64 2.38
N PHE A 111 3.49 -10.60 1.48
CA PHE A 111 2.49 -10.86 0.45
C PHE A 111 1.38 -11.77 1.00
N ARG A 112 0.14 -11.32 0.90
CA ARG A 112 -1.05 -12.04 1.36
C ARG A 112 -2.09 -12.12 0.23
N PRO A 113 -1.77 -12.77 -0.91
CA PRO A 113 -2.65 -12.83 -2.07
C PRO A 113 -3.99 -13.52 -1.78
N GLU A 114 -4.03 -14.41 -0.77
CA GLU A 114 -5.22 -15.17 -0.38
C GLU A 114 -6.13 -14.45 0.64
N ARG A 115 -5.81 -13.22 1.08
CA ARG A 115 -6.59 -12.54 2.13
C ARG A 115 -7.89 -11.89 1.63
N ASP A 116 -8.42 -12.37 0.51
CA ASP A 116 -9.84 -12.29 0.21
C ASP A 116 -10.58 -13.08 1.32
N ARG A 117 -11.57 -12.56 2.05
CA ARG A 117 -12.55 -11.52 1.75
C ARG A 117 -12.85 -10.78 3.05
N VAL A 118 -13.24 -9.52 2.97
CA VAL A 118 -13.82 -8.74 4.09
C VAL A 118 -14.82 -9.56 4.93
N GLU A 119 -15.51 -10.53 4.31
CA GLU A 119 -16.35 -11.54 4.95
C GLU A 119 -15.73 -12.24 6.16
N GLN A 120 -14.43 -12.57 6.19
CA GLN A 120 -13.83 -13.26 7.35
C GLN A 120 -13.61 -12.32 8.55
N PHE A 121 -13.29 -11.05 8.28
CA PHE A 121 -13.11 -10.06 9.34
C PHE A 121 -14.45 -9.61 9.94
N THR A 122 -15.51 -9.54 9.11
CA THR A 122 -16.88 -9.29 9.58
C THR A 122 -17.56 -10.54 10.16
N ALA A 123 -17.25 -11.75 9.68
CA ALA A 123 -17.79 -13.00 10.24
C ALA A 123 -17.37 -13.23 11.69
N GLY A 124 -16.14 -12.85 12.07
CA GLY A 124 -15.69 -12.90 13.47
C GLY A 124 -16.42 -11.90 14.39
N LEU A 125 -16.94 -10.80 13.83
CA LEU A 125 -17.70 -9.80 14.56
C LEU A 125 -19.19 -10.17 14.69
N THR A 126 -19.76 -10.92 13.74
CA THR A 126 -21.13 -11.46 13.84
C THR A 126 -21.21 -12.77 14.61
N ALA A 127 -20.16 -13.58 14.64
CA ALA A 127 -20.13 -14.86 15.37
C ALA A 127 -19.91 -14.74 16.89
N ALA A 128 -19.58 -13.55 17.41
CA ALA A 128 -19.40 -13.30 18.84
C ALA A 128 -20.71 -12.94 19.57
N ARG A 129 -21.88 -13.29 19.02
CA ARG A 129 -23.19 -13.13 19.64
C ARG A 129 -23.71 -14.45 20.21
#